data_AF-A0A933L4J0-F1
#
_entry.id   AF-A0A933L4J0-F1
#
_cell.length_a   1.000
_cell.length_b   1.000
_cell.length_c   1.000
_cell.angle_alpha   90.00
_cell.angle_beta   90.00
_cell.angle_gamma   90.00
#
_symmetry.space_group_name_H-M   'P 1'
#
loop_
_entity.id
_entity.type
_entity.pdbx_description
1 polymer ?
#
loop_
_entity_poly.entity_id
_entity_poly.type
_entity_poly.pdbx_seq_one_letter_code
_entity_poly.pdbx_strand_id
1 'polypeptide(L)'
;MTQLSRRGYARTRGVSEATVRKHIASGVLAGAVDPATGLLDADLADKLLAGSIVRPKAQPVPAVLKNARARHDLEVALLAELELDELRQDLRNVDELRRLRGVYESKFAEVTRRCPARWAPLLSGRPAADVVRMLKLLVNQLLTELSTPGIADAEYEQAEADLVAEGLVLRERPPLSLDGLTPVELKAVLLNQATEKLRYERGQKLGFYVWESDVVREYETELAVFKSALVALPGRVAVLVEYADVAETQALLSREVELAIAVLETPKEKLT
;
A
#
# COMPACT_ATOMS: atom_id res chain seq x y z
N MET A 1 41.39 -57.41 22.68
CA MET A 1 40.16 -57.00 21.99
C MET A 1 39.00 -57.21 22.93
N THR A 2 38.53 -56.12 23.54
CA THR A 2 37.43 -56.18 24.50
C THR A 2 36.13 -55.97 23.74
N GLN A 3 35.47 -57.07 23.36
CA GLN A 3 34.15 -57.00 22.71
C GLN A 3 33.07 -56.79 23.76
N LEU A 4 32.35 -55.67 23.64
CA LEU A 4 31.29 -55.29 24.57
C LEU A 4 29.95 -55.19 23.83
N SER A 5 28.87 -55.49 24.54
CA SER A 5 27.53 -55.09 24.07
C SER A 5 27.44 -53.56 24.04
N ARG A 6 26.58 -53.01 23.18
CA ARG A 6 26.36 -51.54 23.06
C ARG A 6 26.03 -50.91 24.42
N ARG A 7 25.21 -51.60 25.22
CA ARG A 7 24.86 -51.22 26.60
C ARG A 7 26.05 -51.32 27.56
N GLY A 8 26.88 -52.35 27.40
CA GLY A 8 28.12 -52.54 28.16
C GLY A 8 29.12 -51.41 27.91
N TYR A 9 29.37 -51.08 26.64
CA TYR A 9 30.22 -49.97 26.23
C TYR A 9 29.68 -48.61 26.69
N ALA A 10 28.37 -48.38 26.56
CA ALA A 10 27.73 -47.15 27.04
C ALA A 10 27.94 -46.97 28.55
N ARG A 11 27.77 -48.04 29.34
CA ARG A 11 27.97 -48.02 30.79
C ARG A 11 29.42 -47.75 31.17
N THR A 12 30.41 -48.36 30.51
CA THR A 12 31.83 -48.15 30.83
C THR A 12 32.31 -46.73 30.51
N ARG A 13 31.68 -46.07 29.53
CA ARG A 13 31.98 -44.69 29.11
C ARG A 13 31.05 -43.64 29.72
N GLY A 14 30.14 -44.04 30.61
CA GLY A 14 29.23 -43.11 31.31
C GLY A 14 28.22 -42.41 30.41
N VAL A 15 27.87 -43.00 29.26
CA VAL A 15 26.93 -42.43 28.28
C VAL A 15 25.67 -43.27 28.14
N SER A 16 24.63 -42.68 27.55
CA SER A 16 23.41 -43.43 27.23
C SER A 16 23.64 -44.39 26.05
N GLU A 17 22.97 -45.55 26.07
CA GLU A 17 22.99 -46.47 24.91
C GLU A 17 22.43 -45.81 23.65
N ALA A 18 21.47 -44.88 23.79
CA ALA A 18 20.92 -44.10 22.69
C ALA A 18 22.00 -43.28 21.97
N THR A 19 22.94 -42.70 22.73
CA THR A 19 24.10 -41.98 22.19
C THR A 19 24.98 -42.90 21.35
N VAL A 20 25.27 -44.11 21.84
CA VAL A 20 26.06 -45.12 21.10
C VAL A 20 25.34 -45.55 19.81
N ARG A 21 24.02 -45.81 19.88
CA ARG A 21 23.21 -46.15 18.70
C ARG A 21 23.22 -45.02 17.67
N LYS A 22 23.13 -43.76 18.11
CA LYS A 22 23.18 -42.58 17.23
C LYS A 22 24.52 -42.50 16.48
N HIS A 23 25.65 -42.77 17.15
CA HIS A 23 26.97 -42.75 16.52
C HIS A 23 27.23 -43.95 15.58
N ILE A 24 26.60 -45.10 15.83
CA ILE A 24 26.58 -46.21 14.88
C ILE A 24 25.76 -45.83 13.64
N ALA A 25 24.55 -45.27 13.85
CA ALA A 25 23.66 -44.86 12.77
C ALA A 25 24.24 -43.72 11.91
N SER A 26 25.03 -42.82 12.51
CA SER A 26 25.73 -41.76 11.78
C SER A 26 27.01 -42.24 11.08
N GLY A 27 27.32 -43.54 11.13
CA GLY A 27 28.48 -44.15 10.47
C GLY A 27 29.82 -44.00 11.23
N VAL A 28 29.84 -43.26 12.34
CA VAL A 28 31.08 -42.95 13.08
C VAL A 28 31.66 -44.19 13.77
N LEU A 29 30.80 -45.02 14.35
CA LEU A 29 31.19 -46.25 15.05
C LEU A 29 30.96 -47.52 14.21
N ALA A 30 30.55 -47.40 12.94
CA ALA A 30 30.18 -48.55 12.11
C ALA A 30 31.34 -49.55 11.95
N GLY A 31 32.58 -49.06 11.81
CA GLY A 31 33.77 -49.91 11.68
C GLY A 31 34.23 -50.61 12.97
N ALA A 32 33.67 -50.24 14.13
CA ALA A 32 33.94 -50.91 15.41
C ALA A 32 32.90 -51.97 15.79
N VAL A 33 31.85 -52.14 14.97
CA VAL A 33 30.85 -53.19 15.16
C VAL A 33 31.28 -54.41 14.37
N ASP A 34 31.47 -55.53 15.06
CA ASP A 34 31.73 -56.82 14.44
C ASP A 34 30.50 -57.25 13.62
N PRO A 35 30.62 -57.44 12.30
CA PRO A 35 29.48 -57.79 11.44
C PRO A 35 28.90 -59.17 11.74
N ALA A 36 29.66 -60.09 12.34
CA ALA A 36 29.19 -61.44 12.64
C ALA A 36 28.44 -61.53 13.98
N THR A 37 28.90 -60.80 15.00
CA THR A 37 28.37 -60.90 16.36
C THR A 37 27.54 -59.68 16.78
N GLY A 38 27.66 -58.56 16.07
CA GLY A 38 27.03 -57.28 16.41
C GLY A 38 27.59 -56.62 17.67
N LEU A 39 28.66 -57.18 18.25
CA LEU A 39 29.37 -56.63 19.39
C LEU A 39 30.32 -55.50 18.97
N LEU A 40 30.64 -54.64 19.92
CA LEU A 40 31.44 -53.44 19.68
C LEU A 40 32.84 -53.63 20.27
N ASP A 41 33.87 -53.49 19.44
CA ASP A 41 35.26 -53.47 19.90
C ASP A 41 35.53 -52.13 20.59
N ALA A 42 35.69 -52.17 21.90
CA ALA A 42 35.83 -50.98 22.74
C ALA A 42 37.06 -50.14 22.36
N ASP A 43 38.19 -50.79 22.07
CA ASP A 43 39.46 -50.11 21.80
C ASP A 43 39.42 -49.43 20.42
N LEU A 44 38.78 -50.08 19.45
CA LEU A 44 38.58 -49.52 18.11
C LEU A 44 37.55 -48.38 18.13
N ALA A 45 36.47 -48.53 18.90
CA ALA A 45 35.45 -47.50 19.05
C ALA A 45 36.02 -46.21 19.66
N ASP A 46 36.87 -46.31 20.69
CA ASP A 46 37.49 -45.14 21.30
C ASP A 46 38.45 -44.44 20.33
N LYS A 47 39.19 -45.19 19.50
CA LYS A 47 40.05 -44.63 18.45
C LYS A 47 39.23 -43.91 17.38
N LEU A 48 38.13 -44.50 16.92
CA LEU A 48 37.23 -43.89 15.94
C LEU A 48 36.58 -42.61 16.50
N LEU A 49 36.17 -42.63 17.77
CA LEU A 49 35.61 -41.45 18.42
C LEU A 49 36.65 -40.34 18.60
N ALA A 50 37.86 -40.68 19.02
CA ALA A 50 38.97 -39.73 19.13
C ALA A 50 39.31 -39.10 17.77
N GLY A 51 39.28 -39.87 16.69
CA GLY A 51 39.45 -39.36 15.32
C GLY A 51 38.26 -38.53 14.81
N SER A 52 37.05 -38.76 15.33
CA SER A 52 35.83 -38.08 14.90
C SER A 52 35.63 -36.67 15.47
N ILE A 53 36.45 -36.25 16.45
CA ILE A 53 36.45 -34.88 16.99
C ILE A 53 36.80 -33.86 15.89
N VAL A 54 37.51 -34.29 14.84
CA VAL A 54 37.65 -33.51 13.60
C VAL A 54 36.42 -33.77 12.73
N ARG A 55 35.38 -32.98 12.96
CA ARG A 55 34.17 -32.95 12.11
C ARG A 55 34.62 -32.87 10.64
N PRO A 56 34.26 -33.82 9.74
CA PRO A 56 34.35 -33.51 8.32
C PRO A 56 33.45 -32.29 8.10
N LYS A 57 33.98 -31.25 7.45
CA LYS A 57 33.20 -30.08 7.01
C LYS A 57 31.87 -30.61 6.47
N ALA A 58 30.76 -30.08 6.97
CA ALA A 58 29.41 -30.50 6.60
C ALA A 58 29.36 -30.83 5.10
N GLN A 59 28.93 -32.05 4.75
CA GLN A 59 28.85 -32.46 3.34
C GLN A 59 28.18 -31.33 2.56
N PRO A 60 28.83 -30.82 1.51
CA PRO A 60 28.27 -29.71 0.74
C PRO A 60 26.89 -30.15 0.26
N VAL A 61 25.87 -29.37 0.60
CA VAL A 61 24.50 -29.56 0.11
C VAL A 61 24.59 -29.77 -1.41
N PRO A 62 23.99 -30.84 -1.97
CA PRO A 62 24.02 -31.08 -3.40
C PRO A 62 23.65 -29.81 -4.16
N ALA A 63 24.47 -29.41 -5.14
CA ALA A 63 24.29 -28.16 -5.89
C ALA A 63 22.87 -27.99 -6.44
N VAL A 64 22.23 -29.12 -6.79
CA VAL A 64 20.83 -29.18 -7.24
C VAL A 64 19.84 -28.63 -6.20
N LEU A 65 19.97 -29.00 -4.92
CA LEU A 65 19.09 -28.52 -3.85
C LEU A 65 19.34 -27.05 -3.50
N LYS A 66 20.60 -26.61 -3.59
CA LYS A 66 20.99 -25.20 -3.37
C LYS A 66 20.42 -24.30 -4.47
N ASN A 67 20.47 -24.76 -5.72
CA ASN A 67 19.91 -24.05 -6.87
C ASN A 67 18.38 -24.04 -6.85
N ALA A 68 17.73 -25.14 -6.45
CA ALA A 68 16.27 -25.20 -6.30
C ALA A 68 15.76 -24.21 -5.24
N ARG A 69 16.44 -24.14 -4.09
CA ARG A 69 16.10 -23.17 -3.04
C ARG A 69 16.28 -21.72 -3.48
N ALA A 70 17.37 -21.42 -4.19
CA ALA A 70 17.61 -20.06 -4.70
C ALA A 70 16.53 -19.63 -5.71
N ARG A 71 16.07 -20.54 -6.58
CA ARG A 71 14.97 -20.27 -7.52
C ARG A 71 13.65 -20.02 -6.79
N HIS A 72 13.32 -20.86 -5.82
CA HIS A 72 12.13 -20.66 -4.99
C HIS A 72 12.18 -19.32 -4.24
N ASP A 73 13.30 -18.99 -3.59
CA ASP A 73 13.44 -17.73 -2.84
C ASP A 73 13.33 -16.50 -3.78
N LEU A 74 13.80 -16.62 -5.03
CA LEU A 74 13.62 -15.60 -6.08
C LEU A 74 12.14 -15.45 -6.49
N GLU A 75 11.43 -16.55 -6.74
CA GLU A 75 10.01 -16.55 -7.09
C GLU A 75 9.17 -15.90 -5.97
N VAL A 76 9.45 -16.23 -4.71
CA VAL A 76 8.77 -15.61 -3.55
C VAL A 76 9.06 -14.12 -3.47
N ALA A 77 10.30 -13.69 -3.73
CA ALA A 77 10.67 -12.27 -3.71
C ALA A 77 9.99 -11.47 -4.83
N LEU A 78 9.82 -12.07 -6.02
CA LEU A 78 9.06 -11.49 -7.13
C LEU A 78 7.59 -11.30 -6.76
N LEU A 79 6.95 -12.33 -6.21
CA LEU A 79 5.55 -12.25 -5.78
C LEU A 79 5.36 -11.20 -4.68
N ALA A 80 6.27 -11.15 -3.70
CA ALA A 80 6.22 -10.16 -2.64
C ALA A 80 6.42 -8.72 -3.14
N GLU A 81 7.22 -8.49 -4.20
CA GLU A 81 7.34 -7.16 -4.80
C GLU A 81 6.05 -6.76 -5.51
N LEU A 82 5.41 -7.67 -6.25
CA LEU A 82 4.13 -7.40 -6.91
C LEU A 82 3.04 -7.01 -5.90
N GLU A 83 2.91 -7.76 -4.80
CA GLU A 83 1.96 -7.43 -3.72
C GLU A 83 2.26 -6.05 -3.09
N LEU A 84 3.53 -5.69 -2.94
CA LEU A 84 3.92 -4.39 -2.41
C LEU A 84 3.67 -3.26 -3.39
N ASP A 85 3.88 -3.49 -4.68
CA ASP A 85 3.59 -2.51 -5.72
C ASP A 85 2.09 -2.24 -5.82
N GLU A 86 1.23 -3.26 -5.71
CA GLU A 86 -0.22 -3.09 -5.56
C GLU A 86 -0.55 -2.22 -4.34
N LEU A 87 0.03 -2.52 -3.16
CA LEU A 87 -0.18 -1.70 -1.96
C LEU A 87 0.33 -0.26 -2.13
N ARG A 88 1.47 -0.03 -2.80
CA ARG A 88 2.02 1.31 -3.07
C ARG A 88 1.15 2.10 -4.05
N GLN A 89 0.55 1.41 -5.03
CA GLN A 89 -0.31 2.04 -6.02
C GLN A 89 -1.68 2.36 -5.43
N ASP A 90 -2.25 1.45 -4.65
CA ASP A 90 -3.63 1.57 -4.20
C ASP A 90 -3.79 2.28 -2.86
N LEU A 91 -2.76 2.31 -2.01
CA LEU A 91 -2.79 3.05 -0.75
C LEU A 91 -2.13 4.41 -0.90
N ARG A 92 -2.84 5.44 -0.45
CA ARG A 92 -2.35 6.82 -0.43
C ARG A 92 -2.28 7.34 0.99
N ASN A 93 -1.35 8.26 1.22
CA ASN A 93 -1.24 8.91 2.52
C ASN A 93 -2.43 9.87 2.72
N VAL A 94 -3.03 9.87 3.91
CA VAL A 94 -4.19 10.73 4.19
C VAL A 94 -3.87 12.23 4.09
N ASP A 95 -2.67 12.65 4.49
CA ASP A 95 -2.26 14.06 4.42
C ASP A 95 -1.97 14.50 2.98
N GLU A 96 -1.39 13.62 2.17
CA GLU A 96 -1.23 13.79 0.72
C GLU A 96 -2.58 14.05 0.05
N LEU A 97 -3.53 13.13 0.24
CA LEU A 97 -4.87 13.24 -0.33
C LEU A 97 -5.60 14.49 0.14
N ARG A 98 -5.51 14.84 1.43
CA ARG A 98 -6.17 16.04 1.97
C ARG A 98 -5.68 17.31 1.27
N ARG A 99 -4.38 17.42 1.01
CA ARG A 99 -3.80 18.60 0.35
C ARG A 99 -4.18 18.64 -1.13
N LEU A 100 -4.01 17.54 -1.86
CA LEU A 100 -4.36 17.48 -3.28
C LEU A 100 -5.86 17.75 -3.51
N ARG A 101 -6.71 17.15 -2.68
CA ARG A 101 -8.15 17.43 -2.68
C ARG A 101 -8.44 18.90 -2.39
N GLY A 102 -7.78 19.48 -1.39
CA GLY A 102 -7.93 20.90 -1.04
C GLY A 102 -7.60 21.86 -2.19
N VAL A 103 -6.64 21.51 -3.05
CA VAL A 103 -6.33 22.28 -4.27
C VAL A 103 -7.52 22.27 -5.24
N TYR A 104 -8.06 21.09 -5.56
CA TYR A 104 -9.22 20.98 -6.46
C TYR A 104 -10.47 21.65 -5.89
N GLU A 105 -10.76 21.45 -4.61
CA GLU A 105 -11.92 22.08 -3.95
C GLU A 105 -11.81 23.60 -3.95
N SER A 106 -10.63 24.12 -3.61
CA SER A 106 -10.37 25.57 -3.66
C SER A 106 -10.58 26.11 -5.06
N LYS A 107 -10.14 25.38 -6.09
CA LYS A 107 -10.30 25.81 -7.48
C LYS A 107 -11.74 25.77 -7.95
N PHE A 108 -12.48 24.71 -7.62
CA PHE A 108 -13.90 24.59 -7.93
C PHE A 108 -14.69 25.70 -7.26
N ALA A 109 -14.38 25.99 -5.99
CA ALA A 109 -14.99 27.08 -5.26
C ALA A 109 -14.65 28.45 -5.88
N GLU A 110 -13.38 28.72 -6.20
CA GLU A 110 -12.93 29.96 -6.87
C GLU A 110 -13.70 30.23 -8.16
N VAL A 111 -13.79 29.24 -9.04
CA VAL A 111 -14.48 29.35 -10.34
C VAL A 111 -15.98 29.58 -10.13
N THR A 112 -16.59 28.80 -9.24
CA THR A 112 -18.04 28.88 -8.97
C THR A 112 -18.42 30.20 -8.31
N ARG A 113 -17.61 30.75 -7.39
CA ARG A 113 -17.85 32.04 -6.71
C ARG A 113 -17.91 33.25 -7.65
N ARG A 114 -17.29 33.15 -8.82
CA ARG A 114 -17.32 34.22 -9.84
C ARG A 114 -18.63 34.25 -10.63
N CYS A 115 -19.38 33.15 -10.64
CA CYS A 115 -20.59 33.00 -11.44
C CYS A 115 -21.71 33.98 -11.06
N PRO A 116 -22.08 34.19 -9.78
CA PRO A 116 -23.14 35.12 -9.40
C PRO A 116 -22.98 36.52 -9.99
N ALA A 117 -21.79 37.12 -9.88
CA ALA A 117 -21.50 38.45 -10.42
C ALA A 117 -21.59 38.50 -11.95
N ARG A 118 -21.18 37.42 -12.65
CA ARG A 118 -21.26 37.32 -14.11
C ARG A 118 -22.69 37.08 -14.60
N TRP A 119 -23.48 36.32 -13.85
CA TRP A 119 -24.82 35.88 -14.26
C TRP A 119 -25.91 36.87 -13.89
N ALA A 120 -25.79 37.59 -12.77
CA ALA A 120 -26.84 38.47 -12.28
C ALA A 120 -27.31 39.55 -13.29
N PRO A 121 -26.41 40.26 -14.00
CA PRO A 121 -26.82 41.25 -15.02
C PRO A 121 -27.56 40.62 -16.21
N LEU A 122 -27.34 39.33 -16.48
CA LEU A 122 -27.98 38.62 -17.57
C LEU A 122 -29.41 38.18 -17.21
N LEU A 123 -29.74 38.08 -15.92
CA LEU A 123 -30.95 37.42 -15.44
C LEU A 123 -31.94 38.37 -14.77
N SER A 124 -31.46 39.43 -14.12
CA SER A 124 -32.29 40.38 -13.34
C SER A 124 -33.45 40.95 -14.16
N GLY A 125 -34.63 40.98 -13.54
CA GLY A 125 -35.85 41.54 -14.14
C GLY A 125 -36.42 40.75 -15.32
N ARG A 126 -35.91 39.55 -15.62
CA ARG A 126 -36.44 38.68 -16.67
C ARG A 126 -37.56 37.78 -16.14
N PRO A 127 -38.52 37.39 -16.99
CA PRO A 127 -39.54 36.41 -16.60
C PRO A 127 -38.92 35.11 -16.09
N ALA A 128 -39.51 34.50 -15.05
CA ALA A 128 -38.96 33.29 -14.43
C ALA A 128 -38.70 32.15 -15.43
N ALA A 129 -39.56 31.97 -16.45
CA ALA A 129 -39.39 30.97 -17.49
C ALA A 129 -38.09 31.15 -18.30
N ASP A 130 -37.72 32.40 -18.61
CA ASP A 130 -36.48 32.73 -19.29
C ASP A 130 -35.27 32.53 -18.38
N VAL A 131 -35.38 32.96 -17.11
CA VAL A 131 -34.33 32.75 -16.10
C VAL A 131 -34.03 31.27 -15.94
N VAL A 132 -35.05 30.40 -15.87
CA VAL A 132 -34.85 28.94 -15.78
C VAL A 132 -34.04 28.42 -16.97
N ARG A 133 -34.41 28.82 -18.20
CA ARG A 133 -33.72 28.37 -19.41
C ARG A 133 -32.27 28.86 -19.45
N MET A 134 -32.04 30.14 -19.13
CA MET A 134 -30.71 30.74 -19.13
C MET A 134 -29.81 30.12 -18.05
N LEU A 135 -30.31 29.97 -16.82
CA LEU A 135 -29.53 29.35 -15.75
C LEU A 135 -29.18 27.89 -16.06
N LYS A 136 -30.08 27.11 -16.67
CA LYS A 136 -29.72 25.74 -17.10
C LYS A 136 -28.52 25.73 -18.06
N LEU A 137 -28.49 26.66 -19.02
CA LEU A 137 -27.37 26.79 -19.95
C LEU A 137 -26.08 27.21 -19.24
N LEU A 138 -26.16 28.24 -18.38
CA LEU A 138 -25.02 28.75 -17.62
C LEU A 138 -24.44 27.72 -16.64
N VAL A 139 -25.31 26.99 -15.94
CA VAL A 139 -24.90 25.88 -15.06
C VAL A 139 -24.24 24.77 -15.86
N ASN A 140 -24.80 24.35 -17.00
CA ASN A 140 -24.17 23.32 -17.83
C ASN A 140 -22.79 23.78 -18.36
N GLN A 141 -22.64 25.06 -18.72
CA GLN A 141 -21.35 25.62 -19.12
C GLN A 141 -20.34 25.58 -17.98
N LEU A 142 -20.74 26.01 -16.78
CA LEU A 142 -19.90 25.92 -15.58
C LEU A 142 -19.50 24.46 -15.29
N LEU A 143 -20.44 23.52 -15.34
CA LEU A 143 -20.14 22.11 -15.11
C LEU A 143 -19.17 21.54 -16.14
N THR A 144 -19.24 22.01 -17.39
CA THR A 144 -18.28 21.65 -18.44
C THR A 144 -16.91 22.23 -18.13
N GLU A 145 -16.84 23.51 -17.74
CA GLU A 145 -15.61 24.20 -17.34
C GLU A 145 -14.93 23.44 -16.17
N LEU A 146 -15.68 23.13 -15.12
CA LEU A 146 -15.20 22.36 -13.96
C LEU A 146 -14.78 20.91 -14.28
N SER A 147 -15.28 20.35 -15.38
CA SER A 147 -14.91 18.99 -15.84
C SER A 147 -13.77 19.00 -16.85
N THR A 148 -13.23 20.18 -17.20
CA THR A 148 -12.15 20.29 -18.18
C THR A 148 -10.82 19.91 -17.50
N PRO A 149 -10.04 18.96 -18.05
CA PRO A 149 -8.67 18.71 -17.59
C PRO A 149 -7.88 20.01 -17.68
N GLY A 150 -7.08 20.38 -16.68
CA GLY A 150 -6.35 21.66 -16.70
C GLY A 150 -6.76 22.67 -15.65
N ILE A 151 -7.95 22.55 -15.04
CA ILE A 151 -8.47 23.65 -14.22
C ILE A 151 -7.61 23.94 -12.98
N ALA A 152 -6.91 22.93 -12.46
CA ALA A 152 -6.03 23.02 -11.31
C ALA A 152 -4.66 22.37 -11.56
N ASP A 153 -4.31 22.03 -12.81
CA ASP A 153 -3.17 21.15 -13.09
C ASP A 153 -1.84 21.77 -12.63
N ALA A 154 -1.63 23.07 -12.81
CA ALA A 154 -0.41 23.73 -12.37
C ALA A 154 -0.29 23.80 -10.84
N GLU A 155 -1.39 24.13 -10.14
CA GLU A 155 -1.43 24.13 -8.68
C GLU A 155 -1.32 22.71 -8.10
N TYR A 156 -1.86 21.72 -8.80
CA TYR A 156 -1.75 20.31 -8.46
C TYR A 156 -0.32 19.80 -8.62
N GLU A 157 0.31 20.05 -9.77
CA GLU A 157 1.71 19.69 -10.05
C GLU A 157 2.65 20.30 -8.99
N GLN A 158 2.41 21.55 -8.60
CA GLN A 158 3.18 22.21 -7.55
C GLN A 158 2.94 21.56 -6.18
N ALA A 159 1.69 21.29 -5.82
CA ALA A 159 1.36 20.64 -4.56
C ALA A 159 1.96 19.23 -4.47
N GLU A 160 1.92 18.47 -5.57
CA GLU A 160 2.56 17.16 -5.66
C GLU A 160 4.08 17.27 -5.50
N ALA A 161 4.72 18.24 -6.17
CA ALA A 161 6.16 18.47 -6.03
C ALA A 161 6.57 18.80 -4.57
N ASP A 162 5.76 19.62 -3.89
CA ASP A 162 5.97 19.96 -2.47
C ASP A 162 5.84 18.72 -1.58
N LEU A 163 4.83 17.87 -1.84
CA LEU A 163 4.62 16.62 -1.10
C LEU A 163 5.73 15.60 -1.33
N VAL A 164 6.27 15.52 -2.54
CA VAL A 164 7.46 14.73 -2.86
C VAL A 164 8.67 15.25 -2.08
N ALA A 165 8.86 16.56 -1.98
CA ALA A 165 9.94 17.15 -1.21
C ALA A 165 9.82 16.88 0.31
N GLU A 166 8.58 16.83 0.82
CA GLU A 166 8.27 16.45 2.21
C GLU A 166 8.35 14.93 2.48
N GLY A 167 8.52 14.12 1.44
CA GLY A 167 8.55 12.65 1.55
C GLY A 167 7.21 12.02 1.88
N LEU A 168 6.11 12.72 1.60
CA LEU A 168 4.73 12.23 1.78
C LEU A 168 4.22 11.46 0.57
N VAL A 169 4.69 11.83 -0.63
CA VAL A 169 4.49 11.04 -1.86
C VAL A 169 5.67 10.10 -2.01
N LEU A 170 5.38 8.81 -2.13
CA LEU A 170 6.36 7.83 -2.55
C LEU A 170 6.59 8.03 -4.05
N ARG A 171 7.76 8.55 -4.44
CA ARG A 171 8.18 8.46 -5.84
C ARG A 171 8.04 7.01 -6.30
N GLU A 172 7.53 6.81 -7.51
CA GLU A 172 7.59 5.50 -8.18
C GLU A 172 9.01 4.95 -8.00
N ARG A 173 9.13 3.92 -7.17
CA ARG A 173 10.42 3.24 -7.00
C ARG A 173 10.63 2.46 -8.29
N PRO A 174 11.83 2.54 -8.90
CA PRO A 174 12.13 1.64 -9.98
C PRO A 174 11.95 0.20 -9.50
N PRO A 175 11.42 -0.70 -10.34
CA PRO A 175 11.18 -2.08 -9.96
C PRO A 175 12.47 -2.69 -9.41
N LEU A 176 12.34 -3.40 -8.30
CA LEU A 176 13.50 -4.00 -7.64
C LEU A 176 14.13 -5.04 -8.56
N SER A 177 15.38 -4.81 -8.97
CA SER A 177 16.12 -5.82 -9.74
C SER A 177 16.56 -6.94 -8.81
N LEU A 178 16.03 -8.14 -9.06
CA LEU A 178 16.36 -9.35 -8.29
C LEU A 178 17.41 -10.24 -8.98
N ASP A 179 17.83 -9.86 -10.19
CA ASP A 179 18.76 -10.64 -10.99
C ASP A 179 20.18 -10.64 -10.38
N GLY A 180 20.76 -11.83 -10.30
CA GLY A 180 22.14 -12.01 -9.81
C GLY A 180 22.31 -11.93 -8.29
N LEU A 181 21.23 -11.79 -7.52
CA LEU A 181 21.29 -11.78 -6.06
C LEU A 181 21.69 -13.14 -5.48
N THR A 182 22.53 -13.10 -4.46
CA THR A 182 22.89 -14.28 -3.68
C THR A 182 21.73 -14.71 -2.77
N PRO A 183 21.70 -15.98 -2.30
CA PRO A 183 20.64 -16.44 -1.39
C PRO A 183 20.55 -15.68 -0.06
N VAL A 184 21.63 -15.00 0.36
CA VAL A 184 21.62 -14.17 1.57
C VAL A 184 20.95 -12.83 1.28
N GLU A 185 21.26 -12.23 0.13
CA GLU A 185 20.65 -10.98 -0.32
C GLU A 185 19.15 -11.15 -0.60
N LEU A 186 18.74 -12.26 -1.25
CA LEU A 186 17.31 -12.57 -1.45
C LEU A 186 16.54 -12.65 -0.13
N LYS A 187 17.13 -13.23 0.91
CA LYS A 187 16.51 -13.26 2.24
C LYS A 187 16.41 -11.88 2.89
N ALA A 188 17.42 -11.03 2.70
CA ALA A 188 17.38 -9.66 3.19
C ALA A 188 16.29 -8.85 2.47
N VAL A 189 16.15 -9.03 1.14
CA VAL A 189 15.07 -8.45 0.35
C VAL A 189 13.70 -8.90 0.86
N LEU A 190 13.48 -10.20 1.02
CA LEU A 190 12.23 -10.75 1.55
C LEU A 190 11.87 -10.20 2.93
N LEU A 191 12.86 -10.05 3.82
CA LEU A 191 12.65 -9.48 5.15
C LEU A 191 12.25 -8.00 5.07
N ASN A 192 12.91 -7.23 4.20
CA ASN A 192 12.58 -5.83 3.99
C ASN A 192 11.18 -5.68 3.38
N GLN A 193 10.83 -6.49 2.39
CA GLN A 193 9.50 -6.51 1.78
C GLN A 193 8.42 -6.84 2.81
N ALA A 194 8.62 -7.87 3.64
CA ALA A 194 7.69 -8.20 4.73
C ALA A 194 7.55 -7.05 5.75
N THR A 195 8.65 -6.35 6.05
CA THR A 195 8.63 -5.20 6.95
C THR A 195 7.87 -4.01 6.36
N GLU A 196 8.06 -3.73 5.06
CA GLU A 196 7.32 -2.69 4.35
C GLU A 196 5.82 -3.02 4.27
N LYS A 197 5.47 -4.28 3.98
CA LYS A 197 4.06 -4.73 3.95
C LYS A 197 3.39 -4.50 5.30
N LEU A 198 4.04 -4.92 6.38
CA LEU A 198 3.55 -4.70 7.74
C LEU A 198 3.42 -3.21 8.08
N ARG A 199 4.30 -2.35 7.53
CA ARG A 199 4.20 -0.89 7.70
C ARG A 199 2.95 -0.34 7.03
N TYR A 200 2.62 -0.75 5.81
CA TYR A 200 1.38 -0.32 5.14
C TYR A 200 0.15 -0.84 5.86
N GLU A 201 0.09 -2.13 6.18
CA GLU A 201 -1.05 -2.73 6.89
C GLU A 201 -1.29 -2.09 8.27
N ARG A 202 -0.21 -1.81 9.01
CA ARG A 202 -0.30 -1.12 10.30
C ARG A 202 -0.68 0.34 10.11
N GLY A 203 -0.11 1.02 9.12
CA GLY A 203 -0.42 2.42 8.83
C GLY A 203 -1.88 2.59 8.43
N GLN A 204 -2.42 1.68 7.62
CA GLN A 204 -3.83 1.61 7.29
C GLN A 204 -4.71 1.41 8.53
N LYS A 205 -4.38 0.44 9.40
CA LYS A 205 -5.11 0.22 10.67
C LYS A 205 -5.07 1.42 11.63
N LEU A 206 -4.06 2.28 11.50
CA LEU A 206 -3.89 3.48 12.30
C LEU A 206 -4.44 4.74 11.60
N GLY A 207 -5.01 4.62 10.39
CA GLY A 207 -5.57 5.75 9.64
C GLY A 207 -4.54 6.64 8.93
N PHE A 208 -3.27 6.21 8.79
CA PHE A 208 -2.26 6.97 8.03
C PHE A 208 -2.37 6.75 6.51
N TYR A 209 -2.89 5.59 6.11
CA TYR A 209 -3.11 5.22 4.71
C TYR A 209 -4.56 4.82 4.49
N VAL A 210 -5.08 5.17 3.33
CA VAL A 210 -6.43 4.81 2.88
C VAL A 210 -6.36 4.31 1.45
N TRP A 211 -7.34 3.49 1.06
CA TRP A 211 -7.46 3.04 -0.32
C TRP A 211 -7.86 4.23 -1.20
N GLU A 212 -7.13 4.43 -2.29
CA GLU A 212 -7.41 5.46 -3.29
C GLU A 212 -8.83 5.32 -3.83
N SER A 213 -9.26 4.08 -4.10
CA SER A 213 -10.61 3.79 -4.60
C SER A 213 -11.74 4.23 -3.66
N ASP A 214 -11.56 4.11 -2.34
CA ASP A 214 -12.53 4.56 -1.36
C ASP A 214 -12.64 6.09 -1.34
N VAL A 215 -11.49 6.76 -1.42
CA VAL A 215 -11.40 8.23 -1.43
C VAL A 215 -12.00 8.80 -2.71
N VAL A 216 -11.67 8.21 -3.87
CA VAL A 216 -12.24 8.60 -5.16
C VAL A 216 -13.77 8.47 -5.13
N ARG A 217 -14.30 7.35 -4.63
CA ARG A 217 -15.75 7.15 -4.52
C ARG A 217 -16.43 8.16 -3.58
N GLU A 218 -15.81 8.46 -2.44
CA GLU A 218 -16.32 9.49 -1.53
C GLU A 218 -16.35 10.87 -2.21
N TYR A 219 -15.25 11.22 -2.87
CA TYR A 219 -15.13 12.50 -3.59
C TYR A 219 -16.13 12.61 -4.76
N GLU A 220 -16.32 11.54 -5.54
CA GLU A 220 -17.35 11.48 -6.58
C GLU A 220 -18.76 11.71 -6.03
N THR A 221 -19.04 11.17 -4.84
CA THR A 221 -20.33 11.37 -4.16
C THR A 221 -20.52 12.84 -3.78
N GLU A 222 -19.49 13.50 -3.27
CA GLU A 222 -19.53 14.91 -2.91
C GLU A 222 -19.67 15.81 -4.14
N LEU A 223 -18.92 15.51 -5.20
CA LEU A 223 -19.09 16.17 -6.49
C LEU A 223 -20.49 15.99 -7.05
N ALA A 224 -21.10 14.81 -6.91
CA ALA A 224 -22.47 14.58 -7.36
C ALA A 224 -23.47 15.45 -6.59
N VAL A 225 -23.29 15.62 -5.27
CA VAL A 225 -24.14 16.51 -4.45
C VAL A 225 -23.93 17.98 -4.83
N PHE A 226 -22.68 18.42 -4.98
CA PHE A 226 -22.33 19.76 -5.45
C PHE A 226 -22.97 20.06 -6.82
N LYS A 227 -22.78 19.16 -7.80
CA LYS A 227 -23.38 19.28 -9.15
C LYS A 227 -24.91 19.32 -9.08
N SER A 228 -25.51 18.48 -8.25
CA SER A 228 -26.98 18.46 -8.06
C SER A 228 -27.49 19.77 -7.48
N ALA A 229 -26.77 20.37 -6.53
CA ALA A 229 -27.12 21.67 -5.98
C ALA A 229 -27.08 22.79 -7.05
N LEU A 230 -26.05 22.79 -7.91
CA LEU A 230 -25.96 23.74 -9.03
C LEU A 230 -27.10 23.53 -10.04
N VAL A 231 -27.42 22.28 -10.39
CA VAL A 231 -28.53 21.96 -11.32
C VAL A 231 -29.89 22.35 -10.74
N ALA A 232 -30.03 22.43 -9.42
CA ALA A 232 -31.24 22.88 -8.75
C ALA A 232 -31.41 24.40 -8.71
N LEU A 233 -30.35 25.19 -8.95
CA LEU A 233 -30.39 26.66 -8.94
C LEU A 233 -31.58 27.26 -9.71
N PRO A 234 -31.86 26.86 -10.98
CA PRO A 234 -32.95 27.43 -11.76
C PRO A 234 -34.31 27.33 -11.04
N GLY A 235 -34.58 26.22 -10.36
CA GLY A 235 -35.84 26.02 -9.64
C GLY A 235 -35.95 26.83 -8.34
N ARG A 236 -34.81 27.16 -7.72
CA ARG A 236 -34.77 27.88 -6.44
C ARG A 236 -34.83 29.39 -6.60
N VAL A 237 -34.14 29.94 -7.60
CA VAL A 237 -33.98 31.40 -7.72
C VAL A 237 -34.86 32.04 -8.79
N ALA A 238 -35.35 31.32 -9.79
CA ALA A 238 -35.96 31.96 -10.96
C ALA A 238 -37.16 32.86 -10.65
N VAL A 239 -38.04 32.45 -9.74
CA VAL A 239 -39.21 33.25 -9.32
C VAL A 239 -38.79 34.50 -8.55
N LEU A 240 -37.71 34.39 -7.75
CA LEU A 240 -37.21 35.50 -6.95
C LEU A 240 -36.50 36.55 -7.83
N VAL A 241 -35.80 36.10 -8.87
CA VAL A 241 -35.04 36.96 -9.78
C VAL A 241 -35.94 37.82 -10.68
N GLU A 242 -37.17 37.37 -10.96
CA GLU A 242 -38.12 38.10 -11.81
C GLU A 242 -38.41 39.52 -11.29
N TYR A 243 -38.42 39.70 -9.97
CA TYR A 243 -38.71 40.97 -9.31
C TYR A 243 -37.47 41.65 -8.71
N ALA A 244 -36.29 41.01 -8.85
CA ALA A 244 -35.07 41.46 -8.22
C ALA A 244 -34.23 42.35 -9.15
N ASP A 245 -33.60 43.36 -8.58
CA ASP A 245 -32.55 44.10 -9.27
C ASP A 245 -31.26 43.27 -9.42
N VAL A 246 -30.23 43.83 -10.07
CA VAL A 246 -28.97 43.13 -10.32
C VAL A 246 -28.24 42.78 -9.01
N ALA A 247 -28.27 43.69 -8.02
CA ALA A 247 -27.59 43.49 -6.75
C ALA A 247 -28.28 42.41 -5.91
N GLU A 248 -29.61 42.43 -5.87
CA GLU A 248 -30.44 41.42 -5.23
C GLU A 248 -30.30 40.05 -5.91
N THR A 249 -30.31 40.02 -7.25
CA THR A 249 -30.08 38.79 -8.03
C THR A 249 -28.71 38.20 -7.73
N GLN A 250 -27.66 39.04 -7.68
CA GLN A 250 -26.32 38.60 -7.32
C GLN A 250 -26.28 38.02 -5.91
N ALA A 251 -26.89 38.69 -4.93
CA ALA A 251 -26.93 38.21 -3.54
C ALA A 251 -27.65 36.86 -3.41
N LEU A 252 -28.77 36.67 -4.12
CA LEU A 252 -29.51 35.41 -4.16
C LEU A 252 -28.68 34.28 -4.76
N LEU A 253 -28.06 34.52 -5.92
CA LEU A 253 -27.19 33.54 -6.58
C LEU A 253 -25.97 33.20 -5.73
N SER A 254 -25.32 34.19 -5.14
CA SER A 254 -24.18 33.99 -4.24
C SER A 254 -24.55 33.11 -3.06
N ARG A 255 -25.69 33.36 -2.42
CA ARG A 255 -26.16 32.54 -1.30
C ARG A 255 -26.33 31.06 -1.70
N GLU A 256 -26.99 30.79 -2.81
CA GLU A 256 -27.20 29.41 -3.26
C GLU A 256 -25.90 28.74 -3.74
N VAL A 257 -25.00 29.50 -4.36
CA VAL A 257 -23.67 29.02 -4.76
C VAL A 257 -22.83 28.67 -3.55
N GLU A 258 -22.79 29.51 -2.51
CA GLU A 258 -22.06 29.20 -1.27
C GLU A 258 -22.65 27.98 -0.55
N LEU A 259 -23.97 27.77 -0.60
CA LEU A 259 -24.59 26.54 -0.09
C LEU A 259 -24.14 25.29 -0.88
N ALA A 260 -23.94 25.40 -2.19
CA ALA A 260 -23.39 24.32 -2.99
C ALA A 260 -21.92 24.06 -2.65
N ILE A 261 -21.10 25.12 -2.58
CA ILE A 261 -19.67 25.03 -2.25
C ILE A 261 -19.43 24.47 -0.86
N ALA A 262 -20.26 24.82 0.12
CA ALA A 262 -20.14 24.31 1.48
C ALA A 262 -20.12 22.77 1.53
N VAL A 263 -20.77 22.08 0.58
CA VAL A 263 -20.71 20.61 0.46
C VAL A 263 -19.29 20.09 0.22
N LEU A 264 -18.47 20.83 -0.53
CA LEU A 264 -17.07 20.51 -0.80
C LEU A 264 -16.19 20.85 0.42
N GLU A 265 -16.47 21.97 1.07
CA GLU A 265 -15.64 22.49 2.17
C GLU A 265 -15.97 21.88 3.54
N THR A 266 -17.05 21.09 3.67
CA THR A 266 -17.42 20.52 4.97
C THR A 266 -16.39 19.44 5.37
N PRO A 267 -15.60 19.64 6.45
CA PRO A 267 -14.67 18.62 6.88
C PRO A 267 -15.46 17.42 7.40
N LYS A 268 -15.50 16.33 6.64
CA LYS A 268 -15.95 15.06 7.19
C LYS A 268 -14.78 14.44 7.92
N GLU A 269 -14.92 14.27 9.23
CA GLU A 269 -13.97 13.55 10.11
C GLU A 269 -13.81 12.06 9.76
N LYS A 270 -14.19 11.62 8.55
CA LYS A 270 -14.31 10.21 8.14
C LYS A 270 -13.08 9.62 7.46
N LEU A 271 -11.93 10.29 7.50
CA LEU A 271 -10.65 9.67 7.15
C LEU A 271 -10.00 9.02 8.39
N THR A 272 -10.79 8.27 9.17
CA THR A 272 -10.33 7.48 10.33
C THR A 272 -10.45 5.99 10.09
#